data_AF-A0A2G9TCD9-F1
#
_entry.id   AF-A0A2G9TCD9-F1
#
_cell.length_a   1.000
_cell.length_b   1.000
_cell.length_c   1.000
_cell.angle_alpha   90.00
_cell.angle_beta   90.00
_cell.angle_gamma   90.00
#
_symmetry.space_group_name_H-M   'P 1'
#
loop_
_entity.id
_entity.type
_entity.pdbx_description
1 polymer ?
#
loop_
_entity_poly.entity_id
_entity_poly.type
_entity_poly.pdbx_seq_one_letter_code
_entity_poly.pdbx_strand_id
1 'polypeptide(L)' 'VLQFIRNGRRTSIPENRYQLQQLVCEAEFFGLEVYRKMLRRRLWKLTGKATFYACYSDSD' A
#
# COMPACT_ATOMS: atom_id res chain seq x y z
N VAL A 1 4.22 3.38 -7.50
CA VAL A 1 5.18 4.17 -6.68
C VAL A 1 5.54 5.49 -7.34
N LEU A 2 6.12 5.51 -8.54
CA LEU A 2 6.56 6.75 -9.20
C LEU A 2 5.48 7.83 -9.32
N GLN A 3 4.24 7.45 -9.63
CA GLN A 3 3.12 8.41 -9.69
C GLN A 3 2.85 9.09 -8.34
N PHE A 4 3.04 8.37 -7.23
CA PHE A 4 2.96 8.94 -5.87
C PHE A 4 4.06 9.96 -5.61
N ILE A 5 5.28 9.67 -6.04
CA ILE A 5 6.39 10.60 -5.89
C ILE A 5 6.13 11.88 -6.69
N ARG A 6 5.56 11.77 -7.90
CA ARG A 6 5.24 12.93 -8.76
C ARG A 6 4.07 13.76 -8.25
N ASN A 7 2.95 13.11 -7.93
CA ASN A 7 1.67 13.78 -7.70
C ASN A 7 1.29 13.86 -6.20
N GLY A 8 2.09 13.25 -5.33
CA GLY A 8 1.79 13.14 -3.91
C GLY A 8 0.44 12.48 -3.64
N ARG A 9 -0.31 13.04 -2.71
CA ARG A 9 -1.64 12.55 -2.27
C ARG A 9 -2.72 12.57 -3.36
N ARG A 10 -2.49 13.24 -4.49
CA ARG A 10 -3.41 13.26 -5.64
C ARG A 10 -3.27 12.04 -6.56
N THR A 11 -2.36 11.13 -6.24
CA THR A 11 -2.15 9.92 -7.01
C THR A 11 -3.37 9.01 -6.97
N SER A 12 -3.74 8.49 -8.14
CA SER A 12 -4.79 7.48 -8.27
C SER A 12 -4.41 6.21 -7.52
N ILE A 13 -5.29 5.76 -6.65
CA ILE A 13 -5.14 4.50 -5.92
C ILE A 13 -5.91 3.42 -6.68
N PRO A 14 -5.30 2.26 -7.00
CA PRO A 14 -6.01 1.18 -7.67
C PRO A 14 -7.08 0.54 -6.77
N GLU A 15 -8.06 -0.10 -7.40
CA GLU A 15 -9.18 -0.76 -6.71
C GLU A 15 -8.97 -2.27 -6.55
N ASN A 16 -8.02 -2.84 -7.31
CA ASN A 16 -7.72 -4.26 -7.24
C ASN A 16 -6.97 -4.61 -5.94
N ARG A 17 -7.47 -5.61 -5.22
CA ARG A 17 -6.90 -6.08 -3.94
C ARG A 17 -5.44 -6.51 -4.06
N TYR A 18 -5.09 -7.33 -5.05
CA TYR A 18 -3.73 -7.85 -5.21
C TYR A 18 -2.74 -6.73 -5.50
N GLN A 19 -3.12 -5.81 -6.40
CA GLN A 19 -2.29 -4.66 -6.74
C GLN A 19 -2.09 -3.72 -5.55
N LEU A 20 -3.13 -3.52 -4.72
CA LEU A 20 -3.02 -2.75 -3.48
C LEU A 20 -2.05 -3.39 -2.49
N GLN A 21 -2.12 -4.71 -2.31
CA GLN A 21 -1.19 -5.44 -1.43
C GLN A 21 0.25 -5.27 -1.90
N GLN A 22 0.52 -5.49 -3.19
CA GLN A 22 1.86 -5.28 -3.76
C GLN A 22 2.34 -3.85 -3.53
N LEU A 23 1.50 -2.85 -3.82
CA LEU A 23 1.87 -1.45 -3.62
C LEU A 23 2.11 -1.07 -2.15
N VAL A 24 1.47 -1.74 -1.19
CA VAL A 24 1.77 -1.53 0.24
C VAL A 24 3.21 -1.96 0.52
N CYS A 25 3.63 -3.10 -0.02
CA CYS A 25 4.96 -3.68 0.18
C CYS A 25 6.03 -2.84 -0.54
N GLU A 26 5.74 -2.38 -1.77
CA GLU A 26 6.58 -1.40 -2.47
C GLU A 26 6.69 -0.08 -1.68
N ALA A 27 5.58 0.45 -1.17
CA ALA A 27 5.58 1.70 -0.41
C ALA A 27 6.35 1.57 0.91
N GLU A 28 6.36 0.39 1.52
CA GLU A 28 7.21 0.06 2.67
C GLU A 28 8.68 0.01 2.30
N PHE A 29 9.04 -0.73 1.25
CA PHE A 29 10.42 -0.82 0.75
C PHE A 29 11.02 0.56 0.43
N PHE A 30 10.25 1.43 -0.25
CA PHE A 30 10.70 2.79 -0.59
C PHE A 30 10.56 3.83 0.55
N GLY A 31 10.09 3.43 1.74
CA GLY A 31 9.90 4.36 2.87
C GLY A 31 8.80 5.41 2.67
N LEU A 32 7.83 5.16 1.78
CA LEU A 32 6.75 6.08 1.44
C LEU A 32 5.58 5.97 2.42
N GLU A 33 5.80 6.36 3.67
CA GLU A 33 4.86 6.15 4.79
C GLU A 33 3.45 6.70 4.57
N VAL A 34 3.34 7.89 3.99
CA VAL A 34 2.04 8.50 3.68
C VAL A 34 1.29 7.65 2.65
N TYR A 35 2.00 7.17 1.62
CA TYR A 35 1.42 6.32 0.60
C TYR A 35 1.01 4.96 1.17
N ARG A 36 1.87 4.35 1.97
CA ARG A 36 1.60 3.08 2.68
C ARG A 36 0.31 3.16 3.49
N LYS A 37 0.12 4.24 4.27
CA LYS A 37 -1.11 4.48 5.05
C LYS A 37 -2.34 4.64 4.16
N MET A 38 -2.23 5.38 3.04
CA MET A 38 -3.33 5.55 2.08
C MET A 38 -3.76 4.21 1.47
N LEU A 39 -2.79 3.40 1.04
CA LEU A 39 -3.03 2.09 0.44
C LEU A 39 -3.66 1.11 1.45
N ARG A 40 -3.13 1.03 2.68
CA ARG A 40 -3.70 0.20 3.75
C ARG A 40 -5.14 0.57 4.07
N ARG A 41 -5.44 1.87 4.11
CA ARG A 41 -6.81 2.37 4.33
C ARG A 41 -7.76 1.95 3.21
N ARG A 42 -7.29 1.99 1.95
CA ARG A 42 -8.08 1.53 0.80
C ARG A 42 -8.29 0.01 0.85
N LEU A 43 -7.23 -0.75 1.15
CA LEU A 43 -7.30 -2.20 1.28
C LEU A 43 -8.29 -2.62 2.37
N TRP A 44 -8.27 -1.95 3.53
CA TRP A 44 -9.22 -2.20 4.63
C TRP A 44 -10.67 -1.97 4.21
N LYS A 45 -10.95 -0.88 3.48
CA LYS A 45 -12.29 -0.60 2.95
C LYS A 45 -12.79 -1.69 1.98
N LEU A 46 -11.88 -2.33 1.25
CA LEU A 46 -12.22 -3.39 0.30
C LEU A 46 -12.40 -4.76 0.96
N THR A 47 -11.60 -5.10 1.97
CA THR A 47 -11.60 -6.43 2.57
C THR A 47 -12.45 -6.55 3.83
N GLY A 48 -12.75 -5.43 4.51
CA GLY A 48 -13.43 -5.41 5.82
C GLY A 48 -12.62 -6.09 6.94
N LYS A 49 -11.37 -6.48 6.68
CA LYS A 49 -10.51 -7.22 7.61
C LYS A 49 -9.28 -6.38 7.96
N ALA A 50 -8.95 -6.34 9.24
CA ALA A 50 -7.74 -5.67 9.76
C ALA A 50 -6.47 -6.53 9.59
N THR A 51 -6.57 -7.74 9.07
CA THR A 51 -5.41 -8.62 8.87
C THR A 51 -4.61 -8.16 7.66
N PHE A 52 -3.48 -7.50 7.95
CA PHE A 52 -2.49 -7.11 6.96
C PHE A 52 -1.41 -8.18 6.91
N TYR A 53 -1.24 -8.80 5.74
CA TYR A 53 -0.09 -9.63 5.43
C TYR A 53 1.17 -8.77 5.62
N ALA A 54 2.07 -9.17 6.50
CA ALA A 54 3.40 -8.60 6.56
C ALA A 54 4.20 -9.24 5.41
N CYS A 55 4.57 -8.43 4.42
CA CYS A 55 5.24 -8.91 3.21
C CYS A 55 6.71 -9.29 3.41
N TYR A 56 7.27 -9.06 4.61
CA TYR A 56 8.71 -9.23 4.88
C TYR A 56 9.00 -9.78 6.29
N SER A 57 8.02 -10.42 6.95
CA SER A 57 8.17 -10.86 8.35
C SER A 57 8.68 -12.29 8.54
N ASP A 58 9.35 -12.89 7.55
CA ASP A 58 10.04 -14.19 7.72
C ASP A 58 11.38 -14.20 6.97
N SER A 59 12.27 -13.27 7.28
CA SER A 59 13.69 -13.34 6.90
C SER A 59 14.56 -12.60 7.92
N ASP A 60 14.65 -13.17 9.12
CA ASP A 60 15.85 -13.24 9.95
C ASP A 60 15.75 -14.53 10.80
#